data_AF-A0AAD9MI92-F1
#
_entry.id   AF-A0AAD9MI92-F1
#
_cell.length_a   1.000
_cell.length_b   1.000
_cell.length_c   1.000
_cell.angle_alpha   90.00
_cell.angle_beta   90.00
_cell.angle_gamma   90.00
#
_symmetry.space_group_name_H-M   'P 1'
#
loop_
_entity.id
_entity.type
_entity.pdbx_description
1 polymer ?
#
loop_
_entity_poly.entity_id
_entity_poly.type
_entity_poly.pdbx_seq_one_letter_code
_entity_poly.pdbx_strand_id
1 'polypeptide(L)'
;MRAFLILAVLGRAWAALAYSNLQDSFHNEFRLQMLHSRQPAERKVVPPFFHSALGGAGPPPITDSGNPGRPYEVNGSTFPMFIDAAQRVCDNQHNTCAELANKHGASFSVSQCDQQSSECKAAAAAASNTAFSVVPESSTPATPATTTSTNSAQPVLVSSNAQYDFYCDL
;
A
#
# COMPACT_ATOMS: atom_id res chain seq x y z
N MET A 1 -75.74 11.70 15.64
CA MET A 1 -76.17 12.08 14.28
C MET A 1 -75.32 13.26 13.83
N ARG A 2 -74.85 13.28 12.56
CA ARG A 2 -74.33 14.42 11.75
C ARG A 2 -73.36 15.43 12.46
N ALA A 3 -72.05 15.51 12.17
CA ALA A 3 -71.33 15.79 10.90
C ALA A 3 -71.36 17.28 10.44
N PHE A 4 -70.21 17.72 9.86
CA PHE A 4 -69.88 19.02 9.22
C PHE A 4 -69.48 20.17 10.17
N LEU A 5 -68.50 21.08 9.92
CA LEU A 5 -67.38 21.27 8.93
C LEU A 5 -66.28 22.14 9.65
N ILE A 6 -64.97 21.83 9.65
CA ILE A 6 -63.86 22.15 8.70
C ILE A 6 -63.27 23.59 8.72
N LEU A 7 -61.95 23.65 9.03
CA LEU A 7 -60.84 24.57 8.60
C LEU A 7 -61.09 26.11 8.53
N ALA A 8 -60.15 26.98 8.94
CA ALA A 8 -58.74 26.98 8.52
C ALA A 8 -57.77 27.73 9.45
N VAL A 9 -56.51 27.27 9.47
CA VAL A 9 -55.33 27.90 10.07
C VAL A 9 -54.65 28.81 9.04
N LEU A 10 -53.98 29.92 9.44
CA LEU A 10 -52.70 30.41 8.89
C LEU A 10 -52.21 31.75 9.51
N GLY A 11 -50.88 31.95 9.57
CA GLY A 11 -50.19 33.18 10.00
C GLY A 11 -49.52 33.07 11.39
N ARG A 12 -48.29 32.59 11.59
CA ARG A 12 -46.96 33.14 11.18
C ARG A 12 -46.71 34.58 11.69
N ALA A 13 -45.59 34.93 12.33
CA ALA A 13 -44.45 34.13 12.82
C ALA A 13 -43.74 34.88 13.97
N TRP A 14 -43.08 34.17 14.88
CA TRP A 14 -42.20 34.77 15.89
C TRP A 14 -40.79 34.96 15.31
N ALA A 15 -40.39 36.21 15.11
CA ALA A 15 -39.05 36.57 14.65
C ALA A 15 -38.16 36.90 15.85
N ALA A 16 -37.43 35.91 16.35
CA ALA A 16 -36.31 36.13 17.26
C ALA A 16 -35.32 34.96 17.16
N LEU A 17 -34.08 35.23 16.73
CA LEU A 17 -32.84 35.06 17.52
C LEU A 17 -31.58 35.06 16.63
N ALA A 18 -30.47 35.46 17.27
CA ALA A 18 -29.07 35.16 16.93
C ALA A 18 -28.51 35.68 15.58
N TYR A 19 -27.98 36.91 15.60
CA TYR A 19 -26.96 37.36 14.66
C TYR A 19 -25.57 36.94 15.17
N SER A 20 -25.19 35.68 14.95
CA SER A 20 -23.86 35.14 15.29
C SER A 20 -23.59 33.86 14.50
N ASN A 21 -22.34 33.69 14.03
CA ASN A 21 -21.75 32.55 13.31
C ASN A 21 -21.45 32.77 11.81
N LEU A 22 -20.46 33.63 11.52
CA LEU A 22 -19.75 33.66 10.24
C LEU A 22 -18.23 33.38 10.34
N GLN A 23 -17.68 33.22 11.56
CA GLN A 23 -16.24 33.07 11.80
C GLN A 23 -15.76 31.62 11.98
N ASP A 24 -16.65 30.70 12.37
CA ASP A 24 -16.30 29.29 12.64
C ASP A 24 -16.07 28.46 11.36
N SER A 25 -16.74 28.80 10.26
CA SER A 25 -16.70 27.98 9.04
C SER A 25 -15.30 27.86 8.41
N PHE A 26 -14.51 28.94 8.43
CA PHE A 26 -13.19 28.95 7.76
C PHE A 26 -12.12 28.08 8.43
N HIS A 27 -12.18 27.91 9.76
CA HIS A 27 -11.23 27.05 10.47
C HIS A 27 -11.51 25.55 10.25
N ASN A 28 -12.80 25.21 10.06
CA ASN A 28 -13.23 23.83 9.86
C ASN A 28 -12.85 23.32 8.46
N GLU A 29 -13.02 24.14 7.42
CA GLU A 29 -12.57 23.84 6.05
C GLU A 29 -11.05 23.60 6.01
N PHE A 30 -10.24 24.51 6.54
CA PHE A 30 -8.78 24.37 6.52
C PHE A 30 -8.29 23.14 7.31
N ARG A 31 -8.97 22.79 8.41
CA ARG A 31 -8.65 21.59 9.19
C ARG A 31 -9.10 20.30 8.51
N LEU A 32 -10.24 20.28 7.83
CA LEU A 32 -10.69 19.15 7.00
C LEU A 32 -9.76 18.96 5.80
N GLN A 33 -9.29 20.03 5.17
CA GLN A 33 -8.36 19.95 4.04
C GLN A 33 -6.95 19.53 4.47
N MET A 34 -6.48 19.93 5.66
CA MET A 34 -5.23 19.41 6.24
C MET A 34 -5.32 17.96 6.75
N LEU A 35 -6.54 17.43 6.92
CA LEU A 35 -6.81 16.01 7.18
C LEU A 35 -7.01 15.19 5.89
N HIS A 36 -6.95 15.80 4.71
CA HIS A 36 -6.70 15.05 3.48
C HIS A 36 -5.25 14.59 3.49
N SER A 37 -5.07 13.41 4.09
CA SER A 37 -3.82 12.70 4.28
C SER A 37 -2.86 12.88 3.10
N ARG A 38 -1.55 12.93 3.40
CA ARG A 38 -0.55 12.42 2.47
C ARG A 38 -0.96 10.99 2.12
N GLN A 39 -1.69 10.79 1.02
CA GLN A 39 -2.05 9.45 0.60
C GLN A 39 -0.73 8.74 0.27
N PRO A 40 -0.44 7.58 0.89
CA PRO A 40 0.64 6.75 0.39
C PRO A 40 0.34 6.47 -1.09
N ALA A 41 1.36 6.56 -1.94
CA ALA A 41 1.18 6.37 -3.37
C ALA A 41 0.53 4.99 -3.59
N GLU A 42 -0.65 4.97 -4.22
CA GLU A 42 -1.45 3.73 -4.36
C GLU A 42 -0.61 2.64 -5.02
N ARG A 43 -0.13 1.66 -4.23
CA ARG A 43 0.70 0.59 -4.76
C ARG A 43 -0.16 -0.37 -5.56
N LYS A 44 -0.16 -0.17 -6.88
CA LYS A 44 -0.84 -1.03 -7.85
C LYS A 44 -0.09 -2.36 -7.94
N VAL A 45 -0.78 -3.47 -7.71
CA VAL A 45 -0.21 -4.82 -7.68
C VAL A 45 -1.07 -5.79 -8.48
N VAL A 46 -0.46 -6.80 -9.10
CA VAL A 46 -1.22 -7.90 -9.70
C VAL A 46 -1.64 -8.86 -8.58
N PRO A 47 -2.91 -9.34 -8.54
CA PRO A 47 -3.33 -10.35 -7.57
C PRO A 47 -2.45 -11.62 -7.62
N PRO A 48 -2.15 -12.28 -6.48
CA PRO A 48 -1.35 -13.49 -6.48
C PRO A 48 -2.00 -14.61 -7.29
N PHE A 49 -1.28 -15.13 -8.29
CA PHE A 49 -1.69 -16.30 -9.07
C PHE A 49 -1.27 -17.63 -8.42
N PHE A 50 -0.35 -17.59 -7.44
CA PHE A 50 0.17 -18.74 -6.72
C PHE A 50 0.31 -18.41 -5.23
N HIS A 51 0.04 -19.39 -4.36
CA HIS A 51 -0.07 -19.18 -2.90
C HIS A 51 0.75 -20.17 -2.05
N SER A 52 1.20 -21.30 -2.63
CA SER A 52 2.01 -22.29 -1.90
C SER A 52 3.36 -21.69 -1.51
N ALA A 53 3.84 -21.96 -0.29
CA ALA A 53 5.08 -21.41 0.25
C ALA A 53 5.87 -22.47 1.03
N LEU A 54 6.67 -23.28 0.35
CA LEU A 54 7.38 -24.41 0.99
C LEU A 54 8.49 -23.86 1.91
N GLY A 55 8.51 -24.32 3.16
CA GLY A 55 9.39 -23.76 4.19
C GLY A 55 9.16 -22.28 4.53
N GLY A 56 8.08 -21.66 4.02
CA GLY A 56 7.84 -20.22 4.11
C GLY A 56 8.32 -19.41 2.89
N ALA A 57 8.89 -20.04 1.85
CA ALA A 57 9.25 -19.36 0.60
C ALA A 57 8.01 -19.04 -0.25
N GLY A 58 7.34 -17.93 0.05
CA GLY A 58 6.22 -17.42 -0.74
C GLY A 58 6.69 -16.75 -2.05
N PRO A 59 5.83 -16.70 -3.09
CA PRO A 59 6.12 -15.94 -4.30
C PRO A 59 6.14 -14.43 -4.01
N PRO A 60 7.14 -13.66 -4.50
CA PRO A 60 7.12 -12.20 -4.40
C PRO A 60 5.97 -11.58 -5.22
N PRO A 61 5.45 -10.41 -4.83
CA PRO A 61 4.39 -9.73 -5.58
C PRO A 61 4.91 -9.17 -6.91
N ILE A 62 4.02 -9.09 -7.91
CA ILE A 62 4.23 -8.28 -9.12
C ILE A 62 3.59 -6.91 -8.89
N THR A 63 4.36 -5.83 -9.06
CA THR A 63 3.87 -4.45 -8.84
C THR A 63 4.05 -3.56 -10.04
N ASP A 64 3.30 -2.47 -10.11
CA ASP A 64 3.45 -1.46 -11.15
C ASP A 64 4.80 -0.74 -10.97
N SER A 65 5.62 -0.75 -12.02
CA SER A 65 6.93 -0.08 -12.06
C SER A 65 6.84 1.42 -12.36
N GLY A 66 5.67 1.91 -12.76
CA GLY A 66 5.46 3.25 -13.31
C GLY A 66 6.03 3.45 -14.73
N ASN A 67 6.69 2.45 -15.32
CA ASN A 67 7.22 2.52 -16.68
C ASN A 67 6.24 1.85 -17.67
N PRO A 68 5.55 2.61 -18.55
CA PRO A 68 4.53 2.04 -19.45
C PRO A 68 5.08 1.04 -20.47
N GLY A 69 6.38 1.06 -20.77
CA GLY A 69 7.02 0.08 -21.64
C GLY A 69 7.45 -1.21 -20.92
N ARG A 70 7.57 -1.19 -19.58
CA ARG A 70 7.97 -2.33 -18.75
C ARG A 70 7.19 -2.33 -17.42
N PRO A 71 5.84 -2.41 -17.44
CA PRO A 71 5.01 -2.04 -16.30
C PRO A 71 5.07 -3.04 -15.13
N TYR A 72 5.45 -4.30 -15.36
CA TYR A 72 5.49 -5.32 -14.31
C TYR A 72 6.86 -5.33 -13.62
N GLU A 73 6.92 -5.07 -12.32
CA GLU A 73 8.13 -5.19 -11.50
C GLU A 73 8.07 -6.39 -10.56
N VAL A 74 9.20 -7.10 -10.43
CA VAL A 74 9.42 -8.16 -9.45
C VAL A 74 10.82 -7.98 -8.84
N ASN A 75 10.89 -7.63 -7.56
CA ASN A 75 12.15 -7.38 -6.82
C ASN A 75 13.12 -6.47 -7.60
N GLY A 76 12.66 -5.30 -8.08
CA GLY A 76 13.47 -4.34 -8.85
C GLY A 76 13.78 -4.73 -10.30
N SER A 77 13.42 -5.94 -10.74
CA SER A 77 13.50 -6.33 -12.15
C SER A 77 12.17 -6.04 -12.84
N THR A 78 12.17 -5.20 -13.88
CA THR A 78 10.95 -4.88 -14.65
C THR A 78 10.77 -5.79 -15.87
N PHE A 79 9.56 -5.87 -16.43
CA PHE A 79 9.18 -6.70 -17.56
C PHE A 79 8.08 -6.05 -18.43
N PRO A 80 8.11 -6.22 -19.77
CA PRO A 80 7.04 -5.74 -20.66
C PRO A 80 5.77 -6.58 -20.55
N MET A 81 5.91 -7.90 -20.32
CA MET A 81 4.80 -8.85 -20.30
C MET A 81 4.62 -9.46 -18.91
N PHE A 82 3.36 -9.73 -18.54
CA PHE A 82 3.02 -10.42 -17.28
C PHE A 82 3.71 -11.79 -17.18
N ILE A 83 3.76 -12.56 -18.27
CA ILE A 83 4.27 -13.94 -18.23
C ILE A 83 5.77 -14.00 -17.86
N ASP A 84 6.57 -13.04 -18.34
CA ASP A 84 7.99 -12.94 -18.00
C ASP A 84 8.18 -12.59 -16.51
N ALA A 85 7.35 -11.66 -16.01
CA ALA A 85 7.33 -11.31 -14.59
C ALA A 85 6.88 -12.49 -13.72
N ALA A 86 5.84 -13.24 -14.13
CA ALA A 86 5.34 -14.40 -13.41
C ALA A 86 6.35 -15.56 -13.39
N GLN A 87 7.11 -15.77 -14.47
CA GLN A 87 8.25 -16.69 -14.47
C GLN A 87 9.32 -16.23 -13.47
N ARG A 88 9.67 -14.93 -13.45
CA ARG A 88 10.61 -14.37 -12.47
C ARG A 88 10.13 -14.51 -11.02
N VAL A 89 8.83 -14.40 -10.76
CA VAL A 89 8.22 -14.69 -9.44
C VAL A 89 8.52 -16.14 -9.02
N CYS A 90 8.28 -17.10 -9.90
CA CYS A 90 8.53 -18.52 -9.61
C CYS A 90 10.01 -18.88 -9.46
N ASP A 91 10.90 -18.22 -10.20
CA ASP A 91 12.35 -18.42 -10.06
C ASP A 91 12.87 -17.79 -8.76
N ASN A 92 12.40 -16.59 -8.39
CA ASN A 92 12.73 -15.95 -7.11
C ASN A 92 12.21 -16.78 -5.93
N GLN A 93 11.00 -17.34 -6.04
CA GLN A 93 10.45 -18.27 -5.06
C GLN A 93 11.33 -19.52 -4.91
N HIS A 94 11.68 -20.16 -6.04
CA HIS A 94 12.52 -21.36 -6.05
C HIS A 94 13.86 -21.12 -5.37
N ASN A 95 14.56 -20.04 -5.72
CA ASN A 95 15.83 -19.66 -5.09
C ASN A 95 15.68 -19.50 -3.57
N THR A 96 14.63 -18.79 -3.12
CA THR A 96 14.33 -18.61 -1.69
C THR A 96 14.04 -19.96 -1.01
N CYS A 97 13.29 -20.85 -1.66
CA CYS A 97 12.98 -22.19 -1.16
C CYS A 97 14.25 -23.05 -1.06
N ALA A 98 15.11 -23.03 -2.08
CA ALA A 98 16.35 -23.77 -2.13
C ALA A 98 17.35 -23.28 -1.07
N GLU A 99 17.46 -21.97 -0.85
CA GLU A 99 18.22 -21.38 0.26
C GLU A 99 17.72 -21.88 1.62
N LEU A 100 16.40 -22.00 1.82
CA LEU A 100 15.83 -22.54 3.05
C LEU A 100 16.04 -24.05 3.19
N ALA A 101 15.92 -24.83 2.11
CA ALA A 101 16.19 -26.27 2.10
C ALA A 101 17.67 -26.59 2.38
N ASN A 102 18.58 -25.71 1.97
CA ASN A 102 20.02 -25.86 2.20
C ASN A 102 20.48 -25.43 3.61
N LYS A 103 19.59 -24.88 4.46
CA LYS A 103 19.91 -24.60 5.87
C LYS A 103 19.95 -25.90 6.67
N HIS A 104 20.93 -26.00 7.59
CA HIS A 104 21.01 -27.13 8.51
C HIS A 104 19.69 -27.31 9.29
N GLY A 105 19.12 -28.51 9.24
CA GLY A 105 17.87 -28.85 9.92
C GLY A 105 16.59 -28.58 9.14
N ALA A 106 16.67 -28.22 7.84
CA ALA A 106 15.48 -28.16 6.99
C ALA A 106 14.75 -29.52 6.92
N SER A 107 13.43 -29.50 7.06
CA SER A 107 12.57 -30.69 7.01
C SER A 107 12.09 -31.05 5.59
N PHE A 108 12.70 -30.45 4.57
CA PHE A 108 12.33 -30.56 3.16
C PHE A 108 13.59 -30.38 2.28
N SER A 109 13.51 -30.80 1.03
CA SER A 109 14.64 -30.80 0.09
C SER A 109 14.45 -29.83 -1.08
N VAL A 110 15.55 -29.51 -1.77
CA VAL A 110 15.53 -28.70 -3.01
C VAL A 110 14.64 -29.34 -4.09
N SER A 111 14.55 -30.68 -4.14
CA SER A 111 13.66 -31.37 -5.09
C SER A 111 12.18 -31.05 -4.87
N GLN A 112 11.77 -30.73 -3.63
CA GLN A 112 10.40 -30.27 -3.35
C GLN A 112 10.23 -28.77 -3.71
N CYS A 113 11.30 -27.99 -3.71
CA CYS A 113 11.31 -26.64 -4.29
C CYS A 113 11.19 -26.68 -5.82
N ASP A 114 11.82 -27.66 -6.49
CA ASP A 114 11.66 -27.88 -7.94
C ASP A 114 10.20 -28.19 -8.30
N GLN A 115 9.55 -29.06 -7.51
CA GLN A 115 8.11 -29.33 -7.65
C GLN A 115 7.28 -28.05 -7.47
N GLN A 116 7.52 -27.28 -6.41
CA GLN A 116 6.84 -26.01 -6.17
C GLN A 116 7.04 -25.00 -7.32
N SER A 117 8.24 -24.94 -7.91
CA SER A 117 8.52 -24.07 -9.06
C SER A 117 7.73 -24.51 -10.30
N SER A 118 7.61 -25.82 -10.53
CA SER A 118 6.78 -26.39 -11.61
C SER A 118 5.30 -26.02 -11.44
N GLU A 119 4.76 -26.20 -10.23
CA GLU A 119 3.38 -25.81 -9.87
C GLU A 119 3.15 -24.29 -10.03
N CYS A 120 4.11 -23.47 -9.60
CA CYS A 120 4.06 -22.02 -9.77
C CYS A 120 4.05 -21.63 -11.27
N LYS A 121 4.90 -22.25 -12.09
CA LYS A 121 4.99 -21.96 -13.53
C LYS A 121 3.74 -22.43 -14.29
N ALA A 122 3.12 -23.54 -13.87
CA ALA A 122 1.82 -23.98 -14.37
C ALA A 122 0.71 -22.97 -13.99
N ALA A 123 0.69 -22.49 -12.75
CA ALA A 123 -0.25 -21.46 -12.30
C ALA A 123 -0.06 -20.12 -13.04
N ALA A 124 1.19 -19.71 -13.29
CA ALA A 124 1.52 -18.53 -14.09
C ALA A 124 0.97 -18.62 -15.53
N ALA A 125 1.08 -19.79 -16.16
CA ALA A 125 0.54 -20.04 -17.51
C ALA A 125 -1.00 -20.09 -17.55
N ALA A 126 -1.65 -20.43 -16.44
CA ALA A 126 -3.11 -20.48 -16.30
C ALA A 126 -3.74 -19.18 -15.76
N ALA A 127 -2.93 -18.18 -15.41
CA ALA A 127 -3.40 -16.96 -14.74
C ALA A 127 -4.25 -16.07 -15.67
N SER A 128 -5.52 -15.90 -15.33
CA SER A 128 -6.45 -14.98 -16.02
C SER A 128 -6.41 -13.54 -15.47
N ASN A 129 -6.06 -13.37 -14.20
CA ASN A 129 -6.00 -12.07 -13.53
C ASN A 129 -4.59 -11.48 -13.60
N THR A 130 -4.26 -10.88 -14.76
CA THR A 130 -2.93 -10.29 -15.02
C THR A 130 -2.89 -8.77 -14.85
N ALA A 131 -4.04 -8.12 -14.68
CA ALA A 131 -4.17 -6.68 -14.52
C ALA A 131 -3.81 -6.22 -13.10
N PHE A 132 -3.32 -4.97 -12.99
CA PHE A 132 -3.09 -4.34 -11.70
C PHE A 132 -4.40 -4.00 -10.99
N SER A 133 -4.49 -4.42 -9.73
CA SER A 133 -5.50 -3.98 -8.78
C SER A 133 -4.89 -2.96 -7.82
N VAL A 134 -5.67 -1.93 -7.46
CA VAL A 134 -5.34 -1.08 -6.31
C VAL A 134 -5.66 -1.88 -5.06
N VAL A 135 -4.63 -2.27 -4.30
CA VAL A 135 -4.82 -2.78 -2.95
C VAL A 135 -4.78 -1.58 -2.02
N PRO A 136 -5.86 -1.25 -1.28
CA PRO A 136 -5.78 -0.25 -0.22
C PRO A 136 -4.76 -0.73 0.80
N GLU A 137 -3.80 0.11 1.16
CA GLU A 137 -2.67 -0.28 2.00
C GLU A 137 -3.13 -0.50 3.46
N SER A 138 -3.60 -1.71 3.74
CA SER A 138 -4.10 -2.11 5.05
C SER A 138 -3.88 -3.60 5.31
N SER A 139 -2.61 -4.03 5.40
CA SER A 139 -2.11 -5.13 6.25
C SER A 139 -0.71 -5.63 5.83
N THR A 140 0.34 -4.87 6.11
CA THR A 140 1.67 -5.47 6.33
C THR A 140 1.81 -5.86 7.79
N PRO A 141 2.22 -7.10 8.14
CA PRO A 141 2.77 -7.38 9.45
C PRO A 141 4.03 -6.51 9.66
N ALA A 142 3.95 -5.54 10.55
CA ALA A 142 5.07 -4.66 10.84
C ALA A 142 6.16 -5.43 11.62
N THR A 143 7.30 -5.69 10.97
CA THR A 143 8.54 -5.99 11.70
C THR A 143 8.96 -4.71 12.43
N PRO A 144 9.25 -4.74 13.74
CA PRO A 144 9.50 -3.52 14.51
C PRO A 144 10.85 -2.88 14.15
N ALA A 145 10.81 -1.85 13.32
CA ALA A 145 11.91 -0.90 13.20
C ALA A 145 11.89 0.05 14.41
N THR A 146 12.62 -0.30 15.47
CA THR A 146 12.95 0.66 16.53
C THR A 146 13.81 1.77 15.94
N THR A 147 13.34 3.01 15.96
CA THR A 147 14.09 4.23 16.40
C THR A 147 13.17 5.46 16.44
N THR A 148 12.83 5.87 17.65
CA THR A 148 12.49 7.23 18.13
C THR A 148 13.28 8.34 17.39
N SER A 149 12.81 9.55 17.05
CA SER A 149 11.54 10.28 17.08
C SER A 149 11.81 11.69 16.50
N THR A 150 10.78 12.43 16.03
CA THR A 150 10.76 13.92 15.88
C THR A 150 11.80 14.60 14.94
N ASN A 151 11.58 15.79 14.35
CA ASN A 151 10.38 16.43 13.80
C ASN A 151 10.84 17.63 12.93
N SER A 152 10.20 17.88 11.78
CA SER A 152 10.21 19.16 11.02
C SER A 152 11.54 19.76 10.48
N ALA A 153 11.40 20.42 9.31
CA ALA A 153 12.32 21.37 8.66
C ALA A 153 13.72 20.86 8.21
N GLN A 154 14.00 20.99 6.91
CA GLN A 154 15.32 20.73 6.32
C GLN A 154 16.29 21.88 6.61
N PRO A 155 17.57 21.57 6.87
CA PRO A 155 18.66 22.34 6.30
C PRO A 155 19.60 21.46 5.45
N VAL A 156 20.18 22.04 4.40
CA VAL A 156 21.14 21.39 3.52
C VAL A 156 22.52 21.43 4.18
N LEU A 157 23.12 20.28 4.46
CA LEU A 157 24.49 20.21 4.98
C LEU A 157 25.50 20.31 3.84
N VAL A 158 26.28 21.39 3.85
CA VAL A 158 27.37 21.63 2.88
C VAL A 158 28.70 21.17 3.49
N SER A 159 29.39 20.28 2.77
CA SER A 159 30.84 19.97 2.85
C SER A 159 31.44 19.67 4.24
N SER A 160 31.76 18.40 4.49
CA SER A 160 32.57 17.97 5.65
C SER A 160 34.06 18.26 5.44
N ASN A 161 34.76 18.72 6.48
CA ASN A 161 36.21 18.52 6.61
C ASN A 161 36.50 17.36 7.61
N ALA A 162 37.77 16.97 7.72
CA ALA A 162 38.17 15.67 8.30
C ALA A 162 37.95 15.49 9.82
N GLN A 163 37.40 16.48 10.53
CA GLN A 163 37.22 16.45 12.00
C GLN A 163 35.75 16.36 12.45
N TYR A 164 34.77 16.53 11.55
CA TYR A 164 33.32 16.39 11.82
C TYR A 164 32.68 17.33 12.87
N ASP A 165 33.34 18.40 13.30
CA ASP A 165 32.75 19.39 14.22
C ASP A 165 31.76 20.33 13.52
N PHE A 166 30.46 20.08 13.69
CA PHE A 166 29.39 21.00 13.27
C PHE A 166 29.01 21.96 14.41
N TYR A 167 29.30 23.24 14.23
CA TYR A 167 28.80 24.32 15.10
C TYR A 167 27.45 24.83 14.60
N CYS A 168 26.47 24.91 15.51
CA CYS A 168 25.24 25.66 15.29
C CYS A 168 25.36 27.02 16.02
N ASP A 169 25.67 28.08 15.27
CA ASP A 169 25.47 29.45 15.77
C ASP A 169 23.96 29.81 15.68
N LEU A 170 23.48 30.59 16.65
CA LEU A 170 22.07 30.96 16.85
C LEU A 170 21.74 32.36 16.32
#